data_AF-A0A8H3M318-F1
#
_entry.id   AF-A0A8H3M318-F1
#
_cell.length_a   1.000
_cell.length_b   1.000
_cell.length_c   1.000
_cell.angle_alpha   90.00
_cell.angle_beta   90.00
_cell.angle_gamma   90.00
#
_symmetry.space_group_name_H-M   'P 1'
#
loop_
_entity.id
_entity.type
_entity.pdbx_description
1 polymer ?
#
loop_
_entity_poly.entity_id
_entity_poly.type
_entity_poly.pdbx_seq_one_letter_code
_entity_poly.pdbx_strand_id
1 'polypeptide(L)'
;MYDGEEAGYIYACSLPKFGELNKFSPNKIQKIVKNQTITEPNPIISTYSNPSKSWIVLKIDHQDTIDENLEKLTNKLQHQKIREPVKRIPIYIKQLLETMFHAGTANPGKKMSAAEMRNWKHAMALQAIKAAEHTLNARKS
;
A
#
# COMPACT_ATOMS: atom_id res chain seq x y z
N MET A 1 41.67 14.92 0.80
CA MET A 1 41.65 14.34 2.15
C MET A 1 40.54 15.07 2.90
N TYR A 2 39.57 14.35 3.46
CA TYR A 2 38.47 14.99 4.20
C TYR A 2 38.96 15.30 5.62
N ASP A 3 39.47 16.52 5.82
CA ASP A 3 39.89 17.01 7.13
C ASP A 3 38.80 17.93 7.68
N GLY A 4 37.96 17.40 8.58
CA GLY A 4 36.84 18.11 9.21
C GLY A 4 36.25 17.31 10.38
N GLU A 5 35.31 17.90 11.14
CA GLU A 5 34.73 17.28 12.36
C GLU A 5 34.04 15.92 12.10
N GLU A 6 33.65 15.66 10.85
CA GLU A 6 33.03 14.39 10.42
C GLU A 6 34.00 13.43 9.73
N ALA A 7 35.32 13.70 9.80
CA ALA A 7 36.32 12.81 9.25
C ALA A 7 36.20 11.40 9.86
N GLY A 8 36.05 10.39 9.01
CA GLY A 8 35.96 8.99 9.41
C GLY A 8 34.59 8.52 9.89
N TYR A 9 33.54 9.36 9.83
CA TYR A 9 32.18 8.89 10.09
C TYR A 9 31.63 8.07 8.93
N ILE A 10 30.86 7.03 9.26
CA ILE A 10 30.14 6.20 8.29
C ILE A 10 28.64 6.47 8.42
N TYR A 11 27.98 6.66 7.29
CA TYR A 11 26.53 6.80 7.20
C TYR A 11 25.93 5.56 6.55
N ALA A 12 24.95 4.93 7.20
CA ALA A 12 24.30 3.72 6.69
C ALA A 12 22.81 3.68 7.02
N CYS A 13 22.04 3.05 6.12
CA CYS A 13 20.61 2.77 6.32
C CYS A 13 20.41 1.26 6.50
N SER A 14 19.40 0.87 7.27
CA SER A 14 19.00 -0.54 7.39
C SER A 14 18.41 -1.09 6.09
N LEU A 15 17.79 -0.23 5.29
CA LEU A 15 17.19 -0.57 4.00
C LEU A 15 17.68 0.38 2.90
N PRO A 16 18.02 -0.12 1.70
CA PRO A 16 18.37 0.74 0.58
C PRO A 16 17.22 1.69 0.25
N LYS A 17 17.52 3.00 0.12
CA LYS A 17 16.56 4.05 -0.28
C LYS A 17 15.38 4.25 0.69
N PHE A 18 15.45 3.74 1.92
CA PHE A 18 14.36 3.87 2.88
C PHE A 18 14.87 4.25 4.27
N GLY A 19 14.25 5.27 4.86
CA GLY A 19 14.53 5.75 6.21
C GLY A 19 15.67 6.76 6.30
N GLU A 20 15.94 7.20 7.53
CA GLU A 20 16.99 8.14 7.87
C GLU A 20 18.37 7.46 7.94
N LEU A 21 19.44 8.20 7.62
CA LEU A 21 20.81 7.70 7.67
C LEU A 21 21.30 7.64 9.12
N ASN A 22 21.69 6.46 9.57
CA ASN A 22 22.36 6.31 10.86
C ASN A 22 23.83 6.72 10.73
N LYS A 23 24.29 7.56 11.65
CA LYS A 23 25.68 8.04 11.74
C LYS A 23 26.50 7.19 12.72
N PHE A 24 27.65 6.70 12.28
CA PHE A 24 28.57 5.89 13.06
C PHE A 24 29.93 6.59 13.20
N SER A 25 30.34 6.88 14.43
CA SER A 25 31.65 7.48 14.72
C SER A 25 32.77 6.43 14.72
N PRO A 26 34.02 6.83 14.43
CA PRO A 26 35.18 5.93 14.50
C PRO A 26 35.29 5.17 15.84
N ASN A 27 35.06 5.85 16.96
CA ASN A 27 35.12 5.24 18.30
C ASN A 27 34.03 4.18 18.49
N LYS A 28 32.81 4.41 17.94
CA LYS A 28 31.71 3.44 17.99
C LYS A 28 32.05 2.20 17.17
N ILE A 29 32.63 2.38 15.98
CA ILE A 29 33.08 1.28 15.11
C ILE A 29 34.20 0.48 15.80
N GLN A 30 35.18 1.17 16.39
CA GLN A 30 36.30 0.52 17.08
C GLN A 30 35.84 -0.36 18.25
N LYS A 31 34.80 0.05 18.99
CA LYS A 31 34.21 -0.78 20.06
C LYS A 31 33.58 -2.07 19.54
N ILE A 32 32.97 -2.05 18.35
CA ILE A 32 32.38 -3.25 17.73
C ILE A 32 33.49 -4.24 17.34
N VAL A 33 34.54 -3.74 16.66
CA VAL A 33 35.66 -4.57 16.20
C VAL A 33 36.46 -5.17 17.37
N LYS A 34 36.62 -4.43 18.47
CA LYS A 34 37.31 -4.95 19.67
C LYS A 34 36.58 -6.15 20.29
N ASN A 35 35.26 -6.20 20.18
CA ASN A 35 34.43 -7.21 20.82
C ASN A 35 34.11 -8.40 19.89
N GLN A 36 34.40 -8.31 18.59
CA GLN A 36 34.00 -9.32 17.61
C GLN A 36 35.01 -9.46 16.48
N THR A 37 35.39 -10.70 16.15
CA THR A 37 36.16 -11.00 14.93
C THR A 37 35.21 -11.07 13.74
N ILE A 38 35.25 -10.05 12.88
CA ILE A 38 34.50 -10.06 11.61
C ILE A 38 35.32 -10.87 10.62
N THR A 39 34.97 -12.14 10.45
CA THR A 39 35.53 -13.00 9.41
C THR A 39 34.69 -12.91 8.15
N GLU A 40 35.33 -13.07 6.99
CA GLU A 40 34.62 -13.17 5.73
C GLU A 40 33.72 -14.42 5.77
N PRO A 41 32.40 -14.28 5.52
CA PRO A 41 31.52 -15.45 5.51
C PRO A 41 31.90 -16.35 4.33
N ASN A 42 31.88 -17.67 4.55
CA ASN A 42 31.96 -18.65 3.48
C ASN A 42 30.55 -19.16 3.17
N PRO A 43 29.81 -18.50 2.25
CA PRO A 43 28.43 -18.88 1.98
C PRO A 43 28.37 -20.25 1.28
N ILE A 44 27.60 -21.16 1.85
CA ILE A 44 27.23 -22.39 1.15
C ILE A 44 26.05 -22.06 0.24
N ILE A 45 26.31 -21.98 -1.05
CA ILE A 45 25.28 -21.73 -2.07
C ILE A 45 24.57 -23.06 -2.35
N SER A 46 23.28 -23.13 -2.05
CA SER A 46 22.46 -24.26 -2.47
C SER A 46 22.08 -24.14 -3.95
N THR A 47 21.92 -25.27 -4.62
CA THR A 47 21.33 -25.32 -5.96
C THR A 47 19.84 -25.02 -5.87
N TYR A 48 19.33 -24.23 -6.81
CA TYR A 48 17.90 -23.94 -6.90
C TYR A 48 17.10 -25.24 -7.04
N SER A 49 16.08 -25.43 -6.21
CA SER A 49 15.16 -26.54 -6.33
C SER A 49 13.96 -26.15 -7.18
N ASN A 50 13.58 -27.03 -8.12
CA ASN A 50 12.34 -26.86 -8.85
C ASN A 50 11.17 -27.18 -7.91
N PRO A 51 10.19 -26.27 -7.74
CA PRO A 51 9.03 -26.57 -6.91
C PRO A 51 8.21 -27.70 -7.56
N SER A 52 7.91 -28.75 -6.79
CA SER A 52 7.10 -29.88 -7.27
C SER A 52 5.63 -29.50 -7.51
N LYS A 53 5.17 -28.42 -6.88
CA LYS A 53 3.85 -27.82 -7.09
C LYS A 53 3.98 -26.52 -7.89
N SER A 54 3.15 -26.40 -8.93
CA SER A 54 2.97 -25.14 -9.65
C SER A 54 2.35 -24.10 -8.73
N TRP A 55 3.05 -22.99 -8.50
CA TRP A 55 2.48 -21.81 -7.85
C TRP A 55 1.60 -21.08 -8.87
N ILE A 56 0.34 -21.51 -8.99
CA ILE A 56 -0.64 -20.80 -9.81
C ILE A 56 -0.98 -19.50 -9.08
N VAL A 57 -0.25 -18.42 -9.40
CA VAL A 57 -0.61 -17.07 -8.95
C VAL A 57 -1.78 -16.62 -9.81
N LEU A 58 -3.00 -16.85 -9.31
CA LEU A 58 -4.25 -16.38 -9.93
C LEU A 58 -4.17 -14.86 -10.05
N LYS A 59 -4.03 -14.36 -11.28
CA LYS A 59 -4.12 -12.93 -11.57
C LYS A 59 -5.59 -12.53 -11.61
N ILE A 60 -6.00 -11.81 -10.57
CA ILE A 60 -7.30 -11.17 -10.50
C ILE A 60 -7.17 -9.82 -11.20
N ASP A 61 -7.64 -9.75 -12.45
CA ASP A 61 -7.71 -8.48 -13.17
C ASP A 61 -9.01 -7.76 -12.76
N HIS A 62 -8.88 -6.72 -11.93
CA HIS A 62 -9.95 -5.78 -11.65
C HIS A 62 -9.93 -4.66 -12.70
N GLN A 63 -11.05 -4.44 -13.39
CA GLN A 63 -11.31 -3.20 -14.12
C GLN A 63 -12.68 -2.67 -13.68
N ASP A 64 -12.64 -1.56 -12.93
CA ASP A 64 -13.81 -0.83 -12.47
C ASP A 64 -14.49 -0.09 -13.63
N THR A 65 -15.83 -0.19 -13.67
CA THR A 65 -16.81 0.92 -13.57
C THR A 65 -18.07 0.60 -14.39
N ILE A 66 -19.08 0.06 -13.69
CA ILE A 66 -20.51 0.50 -13.65
C ILE A 66 -20.82 1.58 -14.70
N ASP A 67 -21.69 1.46 -15.71
CA ASP A 67 -23.06 0.91 -15.82
C ASP A 67 -23.38 0.84 -17.35
N GLU A 68 -24.38 0.14 -17.89
CA GLU A 68 -25.76 0.13 -17.38
C GLU A 68 -26.68 -1.02 -17.89
N ASN A 69 -26.21 -2.01 -18.65
CA ASN A 69 -27.09 -3.11 -19.14
C ASN A 69 -26.31 -4.36 -19.62
N LEU A 70 -25.46 -4.87 -18.72
CA LEU A 70 -24.27 -5.70 -18.98
C LEU A 70 -24.47 -7.09 -19.65
N GLU A 71 -25.69 -7.60 -19.75
CA GLU A 71 -25.92 -9.01 -20.17
C GLU A 71 -26.07 -9.20 -21.69
N LYS A 72 -26.32 -8.13 -22.47
CA LYS A 72 -26.83 -8.28 -23.85
C LYS A 72 -25.78 -8.18 -24.97
N LEU A 73 -24.57 -7.68 -24.71
CA LEU A 73 -23.56 -7.37 -25.74
C LEU A 73 -22.38 -8.37 -25.81
N THR A 74 -22.26 -9.29 -24.85
CA THR A 74 -21.10 -10.19 -24.69
C THR A 74 -20.98 -11.29 -25.75
N ASN A 75 -21.99 -11.50 -26.59
CA ASN A 75 -22.01 -12.61 -27.55
C ASN A 75 -21.39 -12.30 -28.93
N LYS A 76 -20.78 -11.13 -29.18
CA LYS A 76 -20.44 -10.77 -30.57
C LYS A 76 -19.05 -10.25 -30.95
N LEU A 77 -18.12 -9.95 -30.05
CA LEU A 77 -16.80 -9.47 -30.50
C LEU A 77 -15.64 -10.05 -29.67
N GLN A 78 -15.26 -11.27 -30.04
CA GLN A 78 -13.86 -11.65 -30.03
C GLN A 78 -13.11 -10.72 -31.00
N HIS A 79 -12.04 -10.10 -30.51
CA HIS A 79 -10.73 -9.92 -31.17
C HIS A 79 -10.03 -8.66 -30.64
N GLN A 80 -8.94 -8.92 -29.91
CA GLN A 80 -7.76 -8.07 -29.65
C GLN A 80 -7.98 -6.65 -29.08
N LYS A 81 -7.15 -6.25 -28.11
CA LYS A 81 -6.07 -5.23 -28.26
C LYS A 81 -5.72 -4.48 -26.95
N ILE A 82 -4.43 -4.57 -26.61
CA ILE A 82 -3.46 -3.60 -26.00
C ILE A 82 -3.75 -2.99 -24.60
N ARG A 83 -2.67 -2.93 -23.80
CA ARG A 83 -2.61 -2.59 -22.36
C ARG A 83 -2.48 -1.09 -22.09
N GLU A 84 -3.18 -0.58 -21.08
CA GLU A 84 -3.09 0.81 -20.57
C GLU A 84 -2.60 0.91 -19.11
N PRO A 85 -2.09 2.09 -18.66
CA PRO A 85 -1.38 2.27 -17.40
C PRO A 85 -2.30 2.26 -16.16
N VAL A 86 -1.73 1.85 -15.02
CA VAL A 86 -2.41 1.70 -13.71
C VAL A 86 -3.20 2.95 -13.32
N LYS A 87 -4.53 2.80 -13.22
CA LYS A 87 -5.44 3.89 -12.83
C LYS A 87 -5.36 4.12 -11.31
N ARG A 88 -5.13 5.37 -10.92
CA ARG A 88 -5.06 5.81 -9.51
C ARG A 88 -6.45 5.83 -8.87
N ILE A 89 -6.50 5.65 -7.55
CA ILE A 89 -7.74 5.80 -6.77
C ILE A 89 -8.31 7.21 -7.00
N PRO A 90 -9.58 7.33 -7.42
CA PRO A 90 -10.25 8.63 -7.54
C PRO A 90 -10.29 9.39 -6.22
N ILE A 91 -10.13 10.71 -6.27
CA ILE A 91 -9.98 11.58 -5.09
C ILE A 91 -11.15 11.43 -4.11
N TYR A 92 -12.38 11.27 -4.63
CA TYR A 92 -13.57 11.09 -3.79
C TYR A 92 -13.55 9.77 -2.99
N ILE A 93 -13.02 8.70 -3.58
CA ILE A 93 -12.82 7.41 -2.88
C ILE A 93 -11.74 7.56 -1.81
N LYS A 94 -10.65 8.28 -2.10
CA LYS A 94 -9.60 8.58 -1.11
C LYS A 94 -10.17 9.33 0.09
N GLN A 95 -10.90 10.41 -0.14
CA GLN A 95 -11.50 11.24 0.91
C GLN A 95 -12.52 10.45 1.76
N LEU A 96 -13.31 9.59 1.13
CA LEU A 96 -14.24 8.71 1.82
C LEU A 96 -13.51 7.72 2.74
N LEU A 97 -12.44 7.09 2.24
CA LEU A 97 -11.62 6.17 3.03
C LEU A 97 -10.89 6.89 4.17
N GLU A 98 -10.33 8.07 3.91
CA GLU A 98 -9.65 8.90 4.92
C GLU A 98 -10.62 9.26 6.06
N THR A 99 -11.86 9.62 5.72
CA THR A 99 -12.93 9.83 6.71
C THR A 99 -13.28 8.55 7.47
N MET A 100 -13.31 7.38 6.82
CA MET A 100 -13.52 6.07 7.48
C MET A 100 -12.42 5.75 8.49
N PHE A 101 -11.16 6.02 8.17
CA PHE A 101 -10.03 5.76 9.08
C PHE A 101 -10.01 6.73 10.28
N HIS A 102 -10.42 7.98 10.07
CA HIS A 102 -10.49 8.98 11.14
C HIS A 102 -11.74 8.81 12.04
N ALA A 103 -12.89 8.41 11.50
CA ALA A 103 -14.13 8.25 12.26
C ALA A 103 -14.31 6.84 12.87
N GLY A 104 -13.66 5.82 12.29
CA GLY A 104 -14.03 4.43 12.50
C GLY A 104 -13.14 3.61 13.42
N THR A 105 -11.84 3.90 13.54
CA THR A 105 -10.92 3.45 14.62
C THR A 105 -9.48 3.79 14.23
N ALA A 106 -8.95 4.89 14.78
CA ALA A 106 -7.54 5.27 14.63
C ALA A 106 -6.57 4.31 15.35
N ASN A 107 -7.07 3.30 16.08
CA ASN A 107 -6.27 2.33 16.81
C ASN A 107 -6.29 0.96 16.08
N PRO A 108 -5.14 0.47 15.57
CA PRO A 108 -5.03 -0.82 14.87
C PRO A 108 -5.56 -2.03 15.64
N GLY A 109 -5.63 -1.94 16.99
CA GLY A 109 -6.10 -3.01 17.88
C GLY A 109 -7.62 -3.06 18.09
N LYS A 110 -8.38 -2.07 17.61
CA LYS A 110 -9.84 -2.07 17.67
C LYS A 110 -10.40 -1.99 16.26
N LYS A 111 -10.32 -3.07 15.48
CA LYS A 111 -10.92 -3.07 14.14
C LYS A 111 -12.44 -3.21 14.26
N MET A 112 -13.20 -2.39 13.54
CA MET A 112 -14.63 -2.64 13.39
C MET A 112 -14.87 -4.00 12.73
N SER A 113 -15.86 -4.73 13.22
CA SER A 113 -16.29 -6.00 12.62
C SER A 113 -16.94 -5.77 11.25
N ALA A 114 -17.01 -6.84 10.45
CA ALA A 114 -17.64 -6.78 9.13
C ALA A 114 -19.13 -6.37 9.20
N ALA A 115 -19.83 -6.69 10.29
CA ALA A 115 -21.22 -6.32 10.51
C ALA A 115 -21.36 -4.82 10.81
N GLU A 116 -20.53 -4.29 11.70
CA GLU A 116 -20.48 -2.86 12.02
C GLU A 116 -20.15 -2.03 10.78
N MET A 117 -19.21 -2.51 9.95
CA MET A 117 -18.87 -1.87 8.68
C MET A 117 -20.05 -1.83 7.71
N ARG A 118 -20.85 -2.91 7.59
CA ARG A 118 -22.03 -2.93 6.72
C ARG A 118 -23.09 -1.92 7.21
N ASN A 119 -23.34 -1.90 8.51
CA ASN A 119 -24.31 -0.98 9.11
C ASN A 119 -23.88 0.48 8.94
N TRP A 120 -22.60 0.79 9.15
CA TRP A 120 -22.07 2.14 8.99
C TRP A 120 -22.11 2.62 7.54
N LYS A 121 -21.76 1.74 6.58
CA LYS A 121 -21.89 2.03 5.15
C LYS A 121 -23.34 2.36 4.77
N HIS A 122 -24.29 1.59 5.29
CA HIS A 122 -25.71 1.83 5.04
C HIS A 122 -26.16 3.17 5.64
N ALA A 123 -25.78 3.49 6.88
CA ALA A 123 -26.10 4.75 7.53
C ALA A 123 -25.53 5.97 6.79
N MET A 124 -24.28 5.89 6.31
CA MET A 124 -23.64 6.94 5.53
C MET A 124 -24.31 7.15 4.17
N ALA A 125 -24.71 6.07 3.49
CA ALA A 125 -25.46 6.18 2.24
C ALA A 125 -26.79 6.92 2.45
N LEU A 126 -27.51 6.62 3.54
CA LEU A 126 -28.75 7.31 3.90
C LEU A 126 -28.52 8.80 4.22
N GLN A 127 -27.44 9.15 4.94
CA GLN A 127 -27.09 10.55 5.17
C GLN A 127 -26.76 11.29 3.87
N ALA A 128 -26.02 10.67 2.95
CA ALA A 128 -25.65 11.26 1.67
C ALA A 128 -26.90 11.53 0.81
N ILE A 129 -27.84 10.58 0.76
CA ILE A 129 -29.12 10.76 0.06
C ILE A 129 -29.91 11.92 0.66
N LYS A 130 -30.06 11.96 1.98
CA LYS A 130 -30.78 13.02 2.68
C LYS A 130 -30.14 14.41 2.48
N ALA A 131 -28.81 14.48 2.46
CA ALA A 131 -28.09 15.72 2.17
C ALA A 131 -28.33 16.19 0.73
N ALA A 132 -28.31 15.27 -0.23
CA ALA A 132 -28.59 15.57 -1.63
C ALA A 132 -30.03 16.09 -1.82
N GLU A 133 -31.02 15.48 -1.17
CA GLU A 133 -32.42 15.94 -1.19
C GLU A 133 -32.57 17.37 -0.64
N HIS A 134 -31.89 17.68 0.46
CA HIS A 134 -31.89 19.03 1.02
C HIS A 134 -31.29 20.06 0.05
N THR A 135 -30.20 19.71 -0.64
CA THR A 135 -29.60 20.60 -1.66
C THR A 135 -30.47 20.79 -2.90
N LEU A 136 -31.26 19.77 -3.27
CA LEU A 136 -32.20 19.86 -4.38
C LEU A 136 -33.39 20.76 -4.05
N ASN A 137 -33.90 20.66 -2.82
CA ASN A 137 -35.00 21.50 -2.35
C ASN A 137 -34.56 22.97 -2.18
N ALA A 138 -33.31 23.21 -1.75
CA ALA A 138 -32.74 24.56 -1.68
C ALA A 138 -32.48 25.21 -3.05
N ARG A 139 -32.38 24.44 -4.14
CA ARG A 139 -32.28 24.96 -5.52
C ARG A 139 -33.63 25.20 -6.20
N LYS A 140 -34.73 24.70 -5.62
CA LYS A 140 -36.09 24.85 -6.15
C LYS A 140 -36.89 25.95 -5.46
N SER A 141 -36.33 26.58 -4.42
CA SER A 141 -36.85 27.78 -3.75
C SER A 141 -36.05 28.99 -4.16
#